data_AF-A0A081ABP1-F1
#
_entry.id   AF-A0A081ABP1-F1
#
_cell.length_a   1.000
_cell.length_b   1.000
_cell.length_c   1.000
_cell.angle_alpha   90.00
_cell.angle_beta   90.00
_cell.angle_gamma   90.00
#
_symmetry.space_group_name_H-M   'P 1'
#
loop_
_entity.id
_entity.type
_entity.pdbx_description
1 polymer ?
#
loop_
_entity_poly.entity_id
_entity_poly.type
_entity_poly.pdbx_seq_one_letter_code
_entity_poly.pdbx_strand_id
1 'polypeptide(L)'
;MVGSTAVQEPPQSVVDILLRTKLLQASGADSRALHITDTGYEFMLKDIHVQMWIFMLEYIRTLDNTGTLKQEDILQFLFQISYCQTGGYYAVADLTETQRLLLGDFIDFGLLFRKRPNSDRFYTTSLAVNLIFGGSTGQKRSHVSLTSSFAGVRAGMKSQVADPRQAPTVDHGAQLLVVVETNFKIYAYTTSTLHVAMLSVFVDIVARLPNLAIGFITRESLRSALIHGISAQQIYDFLMKHAHPKMRHNSPVIPENIADQIYLWERERNRVQFMEGILFDGFNTKEDYESVRDYAKGLKVLTWSDPIHFRLSIANAGIDDVRHYIQNQLSTRG
;
A
#
# COMPACT_ATOMS: atom_id res chain seq x y z
N MET A 1 -1.61 6.03 11.41
CA MET A 1 -0.87 5.96 10.12
C MET A 1 -0.83 7.28 9.37
N VAL A 2 -1.60 8.31 9.76
CA VAL A 2 -1.29 9.69 9.40
C VAL A 2 -1.43 10.53 10.66
N GLY A 3 -0.36 11.23 11.02
CA GLY A 3 -0.28 12.10 12.19
C GLY A 3 -1.32 13.21 12.10
N SER A 4 -2.48 12.98 12.71
CA SER A 4 -3.34 14.07 13.16
C SER A 4 -3.11 14.19 14.65
N THR A 5 -2.68 15.37 15.09
CA THR A 5 -2.29 15.73 16.46
C THR A 5 -3.43 15.61 17.49
N ALA A 6 -4.60 15.11 17.08
CA ALA A 6 -5.82 15.01 17.87
C ALA A 6 -6.31 13.55 18.08
N VAL A 7 -5.58 12.55 17.58
CA VAL A 7 -6.01 11.14 17.67
C VAL A 7 -5.12 10.41 18.67
N GLN A 8 -5.76 9.70 19.60
CA GLN A 8 -5.11 8.82 20.58
C GLN A 8 -4.14 7.87 19.87
N GLU A 9 -2.94 7.71 20.42
CA GLU A 9 -1.93 6.81 19.86
C GLU A 9 -2.53 5.40 19.71
N PRO A 10 -2.31 4.74 18.55
CA PRO A 10 -2.84 3.42 18.33
C PRO A 10 -2.22 2.43 19.34
N PRO A 11 -2.93 1.33 19.66
CA PRO A 11 -2.40 0.29 20.52
C PRO A 11 -1.04 -0.21 20.02
N GLN A 12 -0.13 -0.52 20.95
CA GLN A 12 1.21 -1.02 20.62
C GLN A 12 1.16 -2.29 19.77
N SER A 13 0.18 -3.17 20.02
CA SER A 13 -0.07 -4.38 19.22
C SER A 13 -0.31 -4.06 17.74
N VAL A 14 -1.06 -2.99 17.45
CA VAL A 14 -1.31 -2.51 16.08
C VAL A 14 -0.03 -1.98 15.46
N VAL A 15 0.74 -1.17 16.19
CA VAL A 15 2.02 -0.61 15.70
C VAL A 15 3.02 -1.72 15.38
N ASP A 16 3.14 -2.72 16.25
CA ASP A 16 4.03 -3.86 16.05
C ASP A 16 3.67 -4.67 14.80
N ILE A 17 2.37 -4.87 14.55
CA ILE A 17 1.89 -5.52 13.32
C ILE A 17 2.23 -4.68 12.10
N LEU A 18 2.02 -3.36 12.14
CA LEU A 18 2.33 -2.46 11.02
C LEU A 18 3.83 -2.41 10.69
N LEU A 19 4.69 -2.51 11.71
CA LEU A 19 6.14 -2.59 11.53
C LEU A 19 6.57 -3.96 10.96
N ARG A 20 6.00 -5.05 11.49
CA ARG A 20 6.32 -6.42 11.05
C ARG A 20 5.89 -6.68 9.61
N THR A 21 4.71 -6.19 9.23
CA THR A 21 4.18 -6.26 7.87
C THR A 21 4.88 -5.31 6.90
N LYS A 22 5.84 -4.51 7.40
CA LYS A 22 6.54 -3.46 6.65
C LYS A 22 5.59 -2.42 6.05
N LEU A 23 4.40 -2.24 6.61
CA LEU A 23 3.48 -1.16 6.22
C LEU A 23 3.95 0.19 6.77
N LEU A 24 4.71 0.17 7.87
CA LEU A 24 5.46 1.30 8.39
C LEU A 24 6.93 0.93 8.54
N GLN A 25 7.79 1.94 8.46
CA GLN A 25 9.22 1.82 8.71
C GLN A 25 9.71 2.99 9.57
N ALA A 26 10.68 2.73 10.45
CA ALA A 26 11.39 3.79 11.15
C ALA A 26 12.24 4.61 10.18
N SER A 27 12.21 5.93 10.31
CA SER A 27 13.04 6.83 9.52
C SER A 27 14.51 6.61 9.86
N GLY A 28 15.37 6.59 8.84
CA GLY A 28 16.82 6.46 9.04
C GLY A 28 17.46 7.63 9.79
N ALA A 29 16.79 8.78 9.86
CA ALA A 29 17.26 9.97 10.57
C ALA A 29 16.76 10.04 12.03
N ASP A 30 15.62 9.42 12.34
CA ASP A 30 15.04 9.41 13.68
C ASP A 30 14.26 8.11 13.91
N SER A 31 14.75 7.26 14.81
CA SER A 31 14.11 5.99 15.15
C SER A 31 12.68 6.14 15.71
N ARG A 32 12.31 7.33 16.22
CA ARG A 32 10.94 7.60 16.70
C ARG A 32 9.99 8.05 15.60
N ALA A 33 10.50 8.51 14.47
CA ALA A 33 9.69 8.94 13.35
C ALA A 33 9.35 7.74 12.46
N LEU A 34 8.08 7.32 12.46
CA LEU A 34 7.58 6.29 11.55
C LEU A 34 7.10 6.92 10.25
N HIS A 35 7.50 6.36 9.11
CA HIS A 35 6.99 6.72 7.79
C HIS A 35 6.30 5.53 7.13
N ILE A 36 5.36 5.83 6.25
CA ILE A 36 4.66 4.83 5.45
C ILE A 36 5.59 4.32 4.35
N THR A 37 5.57 3.01 4.12
CA THR A 37 6.31 2.38 3.02
C THR A 37 5.48 2.37 1.74
N ASP A 38 6.07 1.90 0.65
CA ASP A 38 5.39 1.60 -0.61
C ASP A 38 4.23 0.60 -0.43
N THR A 39 4.49 -0.49 0.29
CA THR A 39 3.49 -1.52 0.61
C THR A 39 2.44 -0.99 1.59
N GLY A 40 2.85 -0.14 2.53
CA GLY A 40 1.98 0.62 3.41
C GLY A 40 1.00 1.49 2.65
N TYR A 41 1.51 2.25 1.69
CA TYR A 41 0.69 3.13 0.86
C TYR A 41 -0.29 2.31 0.02
N GLU A 42 0.18 1.24 -0.65
CA GLU A 42 -0.69 0.34 -1.40
C GLU A 42 -1.78 -0.29 -0.52
N PHE A 43 -1.44 -0.68 0.71
CA PHE A 43 -2.39 -1.19 1.70
C PHE A 43 -3.48 -0.17 2.01
N MET A 44 -3.13 1.10 2.23
CA MET A 44 -4.09 2.17 2.49
C MET A 44 -5.07 2.38 1.31
N LEU A 45 -4.68 2.00 0.09
CA LEU A 45 -5.55 2.08 -1.10
C LEU A 45 -6.51 0.90 -1.25
N LYS A 46 -6.32 -0.18 -0.49
CA LYS A 46 -7.20 -1.36 -0.56
C LYS A 46 -8.56 -1.02 0.04
N ASP A 47 -9.56 -1.84 -0.27
CA ASP A 47 -10.87 -1.71 0.38
C ASP A 47 -10.73 -1.96 1.89
N ILE A 48 -11.58 -1.31 2.71
CA ILE A 48 -11.55 -1.43 4.18
C ILE A 48 -11.64 -2.88 4.65
N HIS A 49 -12.43 -3.72 3.98
CA HIS A 49 -12.55 -5.14 4.30
C HIS A 49 -11.24 -5.88 4.03
N VAL A 50 -10.58 -5.56 2.91
CA VAL A 50 -9.29 -6.16 2.53
C VAL A 50 -8.19 -5.72 3.50
N GLN A 51 -8.15 -4.43 3.86
CA GLN A 51 -7.20 -3.90 4.85
C GLN A 51 -7.33 -4.65 6.17
N MET A 52 -8.56 -4.78 6.67
CA MET A 52 -8.84 -5.43 7.94
C MET A 52 -8.58 -6.93 7.89
N TRP A 53 -8.85 -7.60 6.77
CA TRP A 53 -8.55 -9.02 6.61
C TRP A 53 -7.04 -9.29 6.62
N ILE A 54 -6.26 -8.51 5.86
CA ILE A 54 -4.79 -8.61 5.88
C ILE A 54 -4.25 -8.40 7.29
N PHE A 55 -4.76 -7.39 7.99
CA PHE A 55 -4.37 -7.10 9.36
C PHE A 55 -4.72 -8.25 10.32
N MET A 56 -5.94 -8.79 10.24
CA MET A 56 -6.37 -9.93 11.07
C MET A 56 -5.56 -11.19 10.79
N LEU A 57 -5.22 -11.46 9.53
CA LEU A 57 -4.41 -12.60 9.15
C LEU A 57 -3.01 -12.52 9.79
N GLU A 58 -2.40 -11.34 9.80
CA GLU A 58 -1.10 -11.16 10.43
C GLU A 58 -1.19 -11.24 11.96
N TYR A 59 -2.24 -10.70 12.56
CA TYR A 59 -2.49 -10.84 13.99
C TYR A 59 -2.61 -12.32 14.40
N ILE A 60 -3.39 -13.12 13.64
CA ILE A 60 -3.52 -14.56 13.86
C ILE A 60 -2.15 -15.25 13.79
N ARG A 61 -1.37 -14.98 12.74
CA ARG A 61 -0.01 -15.55 12.59
C ARG A 61 0.91 -15.16 13.73
N THR A 62 0.81 -13.92 14.22
CA THR A 62 1.65 -13.40 15.30
C THR A 62 1.35 -14.12 16.62
N LEU A 63 0.07 -14.32 16.94
CA LEU A 63 -0.33 -15.03 18.15
C LEU A 63 0.01 -16.53 18.08
N ASP A 64 -0.16 -17.15 16.92
CA ASP A 64 0.16 -18.56 16.71
C ASP A 64 1.67 -18.81 16.84
N ASN A 65 2.50 -17.94 16.23
CA ASN A 65 3.96 -18.00 16.35
C ASN A 65 4.47 -17.77 17.79
N THR A 66 3.76 -16.94 18.57
CA THR A 66 4.10 -16.67 19.98
C THR A 66 3.60 -17.79 20.91
N GLY A 67 2.71 -18.65 20.42
CA GLY A 67 2.11 -19.74 21.19
C GLY A 67 1.09 -19.29 22.23
N THR A 68 0.65 -18.02 22.18
CA THR A 68 -0.30 -17.45 23.15
C THR A 68 -1.70 -18.02 22.97
N LEU A 69 -2.15 -18.13 21.72
CA LEU A 69 -3.45 -18.68 21.33
C LEU A 69 -3.28 -19.44 20.01
N LYS A 70 -4.00 -20.55 19.84
CA LYS A 70 -3.98 -21.30 18.60
C LYS A 70 -4.77 -20.56 17.51
N GLN A 71 -4.29 -20.64 16.27
CA GLN A 71 -5.00 -20.09 15.12
C GLN A 71 -6.48 -20.55 15.03
N GLU A 72 -6.76 -21.82 15.39
CA GLU A 72 -8.11 -22.41 15.35
C GLU A 72 -9.10 -21.66 16.24
N ASP A 73 -8.71 -21.31 17.47
CA ASP A 73 -9.57 -20.62 18.43
C ASP A 73 -9.94 -19.21 17.96
N ILE A 74 -8.98 -18.50 17.34
CA ILE A 74 -9.18 -17.15 16.81
C ILE A 74 -10.10 -17.17 15.59
N LEU A 75 -9.88 -18.12 14.67
CA LEU A 75 -10.73 -18.29 13.50
C LEU A 75 -12.14 -18.69 13.89
N GLN A 76 -12.31 -19.60 14.86
CA GLN A 76 -13.63 -19.97 15.37
C GLN A 76 -14.38 -18.74 15.91
N PHE A 77 -13.71 -17.86 16.64
CA PHE A 77 -14.33 -16.64 17.14
C PHE A 77 -14.72 -15.67 16.01
N LEU A 78 -13.85 -15.49 15.01
CA LEU A 78 -14.16 -14.68 13.83
C LEU A 78 -15.37 -15.22 13.05
N PHE A 79 -15.44 -16.54 12.86
CA PHE A 79 -16.61 -17.17 12.24
C PHE A 79 -17.86 -16.94 13.08
N GLN A 80 -17.81 -17.09 14.40
CA GLN A 80 -18.95 -16.83 15.28
C GLN A 80 -19.45 -15.39 15.17
N ILE A 81 -18.55 -14.40 15.19
CA ILE A 81 -18.90 -12.97 15.05
C ILE A 81 -19.47 -12.68 13.66
N SER A 82 -19.00 -13.38 12.62
CA SER A 82 -19.52 -13.19 11.27
C SER A 82 -20.99 -13.58 11.12
N TYR A 83 -21.52 -14.45 11.99
CA TYR A 83 -22.94 -14.82 12.05
C TYR A 83 -23.77 -13.92 12.99
N CYS A 84 -23.14 -13.02 13.73
CA CYS A 84 -23.87 -12.04 14.54
C CYS A 84 -24.61 -11.01 13.68
N GLN A 85 -25.59 -10.35 14.29
CA GLN A 85 -26.35 -9.26 13.68
C GLN A 85 -25.80 -7.90 14.12
N THR A 86 -25.66 -6.98 13.16
CA THR A 86 -25.29 -5.60 13.45
C THR A 86 -26.36 -4.94 14.30
N GLY A 87 -25.96 -4.25 15.37
CA GLY A 87 -26.87 -3.58 16.30
C GLY A 87 -27.50 -4.50 17.37
N GLY A 88 -27.28 -5.82 17.29
CA GLY A 88 -27.58 -6.75 18.38
C GLY A 88 -26.56 -6.67 19.51
N TYR A 89 -26.97 -7.01 20.73
CA TYR A 89 -26.07 -7.15 21.87
C TYR A 89 -25.86 -8.63 22.22
N TYR A 90 -24.67 -8.93 22.71
CA TYR A 90 -24.26 -10.28 23.13
C TYR A 90 -23.63 -10.21 24.52
N ALA A 91 -23.85 -11.23 25.36
CA ALA A 91 -23.30 -11.24 26.70
C ALA A 91 -21.84 -11.70 26.68
N VAL A 92 -20.98 -11.02 27.44
CA VAL A 92 -19.57 -11.41 27.61
C VAL A 92 -19.45 -12.74 28.37
N ALA A 93 -20.46 -13.09 29.18
CA ALA A 93 -20.53 -14.36 29.89
C ALA A 93 -20.66 -15.58 28.96
N ASP A 94 -21.18 -15.40 27.74
CA ASP A 94 -21.36 -16.48 26.76
C ASP A 94 -20.06 -16.80 26.01
N LEU A 95 -19.02 -15.98 26.20
CA LEU A 95 -17.72 -16.14 25.55
C LEU A 95 -16.85 -17.15 26.31
N THR A 96 -16.13 -17.98 25.55
CA THR A 96 -15.09 -18.85 26.12
C THR A 96 -13.98 -18.02 26.77
N GLU A 97 -13.14 -18.67 27.59
CA GLU A 97 -12.00 -17.99 28.21
C GLU A 97 -11.04 -17.41 27.17
N THR A 98 -10.75 -18.15 26.09
CA THR A 98 -9.92 -17.69 24.98
C THR A 98 -10.54 -16.51 24.24
N GLN A 99 -11.86 -16.54 23.99
CA GLN A 99 -12.59 -15.43 23.36
C GLN A 99 -12.60 -14.16 24.21
N ARG A 100 -12.64 -14.30 25.55
CA ARG A 100 -12.56 -13.16 26.48
C ARG A 100 -11.18 -12.48 26.44
N LEU A 101 -10.11 -13.23 26.20
CA LEU A 101 -8.77 -12.65 26.00
C LEU A 101 -8.70 -11.83 24.70
N LEU A 102 -9.30 -12.34 23.62
CA LEU A 102 -9.36 -11.66 22.31
C LEU A 102 -10.30 -10.45 22.26
N LEU A 103 -11.21 -10.34 23.23
CA LEU A 103 -12.26 -9.31 23.25
C LEU A 103 -11.68 -7.89 23.25
N GLY A 104 -10.59 -7.66 24.00
CA GLY A 104 -9.92 -6.36 24.06
C GLY A 104 -9.39 -5.95 22.68
N ASP A 105 -8.58 -6.83 22.08
CA ASP A 105 -7.96 -6.58 20.78
C ASP A 105 -9.01 -6.38 19.67
N PHE A 106 -10.10 -7.15 19.67
CA PHE A 106 -11.16 -6.99 18.67
C PHE A 106 -11.95 -5.68 18.81
N ILE A 107 -12.00 -5.11 20.02
CA ILE A 107 -12.55 -3.77 20.23
C ILE A 107 -11.59 -2.71 19.70
N ASP A 108 -10.31 -2.87 20.00
CA ASP A 108 -9.25 -1.96 19.54
C ASP A 108 -9.14 -1.96 18.01
N PHE A 109 -9.40 -3.09 17.35
CA PHE A 109 -9.48 -3.22 15.89
C PHE A 109 -10.79 -2.69 15.30
N GLY A 110 -11.76 -2.29 16.13
CA GLY A 110 -13.07 -1.81 15.69
C GLY A 110 -13.99 -2.90 15.13
N LEU A 111 -13.68 -4.18 15.38
CA LEU A 111 -14.55 -5.30 15.04
C LEU A 111 -15.73 -5.40 16.02
N LEU A 112 -15.45 -5.13 17.29
CA LEU A 112 -16.42 -5.15 18.37
C LEU A 112 -16.53 -3.78 19.01
N PHE A 113 -17.66 -3.53 19.66
CA PHE A 113 -17.90 -2.30 20.41
C PHE A 113 -18.43 -2.61 21.80
N ARG A 114 -17.88 -1.93 22.81
CA ARG A 114 -18.41 -1.94 24.18
C ARG A 114 -18.60 -0.50 24.66
N LYS A 115 -19.79 -0.20 25.18
CA LYS A 115 -20.11 1.14 25.70
C LYS A 115 -19.21 1.55 26.87
N ARG A 116 -18.76 0.57 27.67
CA ARG A 116 -17.81 0.75 28.77
C ARG A 116 -16.84 -0.44 28.80
N PRO A 117 -15.58 -0.25 29.23
CA PRO A 117 -14.59 -1.33 29.33
C PRO A 117 -15.02 -2.51 30.23
N ASN A 118 -15.91 -2.28 31.20
CA ASN A 118 -16.45 -3.30 32.11
C ASN A 118 -17.92 -3.64 31.83
N SER A 119 -18.42 -3.36 30.63
CA SER A 119 -19.80 -3.70 30.25
C SER A 119 -19.95 -5.22 30.04
N ASP A 120 -20.95 -5.84 30.65
CA ASP A 120 -21.27 -7.27 30.45
C ASP A 120 -21.82 -7.57 29.05
N ARG A 121 -22.01 -6.55 28.22
CA ARG A 121 -22.53 -6.64 26.87
C ARG A 121 -21.55 -6.05 25.87
N PHE A 122 -21.43 -6.70 24.72
CA PHE A 122 -20.70 -6.22 23.55
C PHE A 122 -21.61 -6.22 22.31
N TYR A 123 -21.22 -5.44 21.30
CA TYR A 123 -21.94 -5.26 20.03
C TYR A 123 -20.99 -5.56 18.88
N THR A 124 -21.51 -6.11 17.79
CA THR A 124 -20.71 -6.39 16.58
C THR A 124 -20.84 -5.24 15.58
N THR A 125 -19.72 -4.83 14.98
CA THR A 125 -19.73 -3.80 13.93
C THR A 125 -20.05 -4.41 12.57
N SER A 126 -20.47 -3.58 11.61
CA SER A 126 -20.70 -4.02 10.22
C SER A 126 -19.43 -4.59 9.59
N LEU A 127 -18.27 -4.05 9.97
CA LEU A 127 -16.97 -4.54 9.52
C LEU A 127 -16.75 -5.99 9.97
N ALA A 128 -16.99 -6.31 11.23
CA ALA A 128 -16.77 -7.66 11.76
C ALA A 128 -17.75 -8.68 11.18
N VAL A 129 -19.03 -8.31 11.09
CA VAL A 129 -20.06 -9.16 10.50
C VAL A 129 -19.71 -9.49 9.05
N ASN A 130 -19.23 -8.51 8.28
CA ASN A 130 -18.90 -8.65 6.86
C ASN A 130 -17.45 -9.04 6.57
N LEU A 131 -16.60 -9.26 7.58
CA LEU A 131 -15.17 -9.47 7.36
C LEU A 131 -14.85 -10.72 6.53
N ILE A 132 -15.50 -11.84 6.85
CA ILE A 132 -15.24 -13.16 6.23
C ILE A 132 -16.02 -13.32 4.92
N PHE A 133 -17.28 -12.91 4.91
CA PHE A 133 -18.21 -13.22 3.81
C PHE A 133 -18.58 -11.98 2.96
N GLY A 134 -18.11 -10.79 3.32
CA GLY A 134 -18.51 -9.52 2.69
C GLY A 134 -17.65 -9.06 1.51
N GLY A 135 -16.61 -9.81 1.14
CA GLY A 135 -15.72 -9.46 0.02
C GLY A 135 -16.35 -9.59 -1.38
N SER A 136 -17.54 -10.20 -1.50
CA SER A 136 -18.26 -10.31 -2.78
C SER A 136 -19.38 -9.28 -2.83
N THR A 137 -19.09 -8.14 -3.45
CA THR A 137 -20.09 -7.14 -3.88
C THR A 137 -21.27 -7.83 -4.59
N GLY A 138 -22.42 -7.94 -3.91
CA GLY A 138 -23.67 -8.38 -4.53
C GLY A 138 -24.46 -9.48 -3.83
N GLN A 139 -23.93 -10.17 -2.82
CA GLN A 139 -24.75 -11.14 -2.06
C GLN A 139 -25.40 -10.46 -0.84
N LYS A 140 -26.68 -10.05 -0.99
CA LYS A 140 -27.56 -9.87 0.17
C LYS A 140 -27.57 -11.21 0.91
N ARG A 141 -27.08 -11.24 2.15
CA ARG A 141 -27.16 -12.43 2.99
C ARG A 141 -28.62 -12.88 3.07
N SER A 142 -28.93 -14.06 2.54
CA SER A 142 -30.09 -14.82 2.99
C SER A 142 -29.86 -15.10 4.47
N HIS A 143 -30.75 -14.61 5.33
CA HIS A 143 -30.72 -14.80 6.76
C HIS A 143 -30.60 -16.31 7.09
N VAL A 144 -29.38 -16.80 7.38
CA VAL A 144 -29.20 -18.18 7.85
C VAL A 144 -29.55 -18.16 9.32
N SER A 145 -30.83 -18.40 9.61
CA SER A 145 -31.31 -18.63 10.96
C SER A 145 -30.74 -19.97 11.42
N LEU A 146 -29.88 -19.98 12.45
CA LEU A 146 -29.45 -21.21 13.13
C LEU A 146 -30.54 -21.73 14.06
N THR A 147 -31.72 -21.97 13.51
CA THR A 147 -32.83 -22.61 14.21
C THR A 147 -33.40 -23.71 13.34
N SER A 148 -33.47 -24.91 13.93
CA SER A 148 -34.22 -26.10 13.50
C SER A 148 -33.56 -27.05 12.49
N SER A 149 -32.58 -27.82 12.98
CA SER A 149 -32.84 -29.27 12.99
C SER A 149 -33.96 -29.48 14.02
N PHE A 150 -35.11 -29.99 13.59
CA PHE A 150 -36.32 -30.29 14.39
C PHE A 150 -37.38 -29.16 14.50
N ALA A 151 -38.08 -28.84 13.41
CA ALA A 151 -39.51 -28.42 13.44
C ALA A 151 -40.09 -28.20 12.02
N GLY A 152 -40.97 -29.10 11.59
CA GLY A 152 -42.10 -28.88 10.66
C GLY A 152 -41.82 -28.15 9.34
N VAL A 153 -41.79 -28.81 8.19
CA VAL A 153 -43.01 -29.24 7.47
C VAL A 153 -44.24 -28.43 7.88
N ARG A 154 -44.39 -27.22 7.32
CA ARG A 154 -45.68 -26.63 6.85
C ARG A 154 -45.48 -25.17 6.38
N ALA A 155 -46.16 -24.86 5.27
CA ALA A 155 -46.50 -23.53 4.73
C ALA A 155 -45.51 -22.84 3.76
N GLY A 156 -45.83 -22.97 2.46
CA GLY A 156 -46.23 -21.81 1.66
C GLY A 156 -45.14 -20.96 1.02
N MET A 157 -44.62 -21.43 -0.13
CA MET A 157 -43.86 -20.66 -1.12
C MET A 157 -44.63 -19.40 -1.57
N LYS A 158 -44.02 -18.21 -1.44
CA LYS A 158 -44.34 -17.03 -2.26
C LYS A 158 -43.05 -16.42 -2.80
N SER A 159 -42.76 -16.69 -4.07
CA SER A 159 -41.74 -15.99 -4.86
C SER A 159 -42.10 -14.51 -4.98
N GLN A 160 -41.23 -13.63 -4.50
CA GLN A 160 -41.24 -12.23 -4.91
C GLN A 160 -40.32 -12.05 -6.11
N VAL A 161 -40.93 -11.63 -7.21
CA VAL A 161 -40.28 -11.25 -8.47
C VAL A 161 -39.56 -9.92 -8.25
N ALA A 162 -38.26 -9.87 -8.56
CA ALA A 162 -37.45 -8.66 -8.48
C ALA A 162 -37.74 -7.72 -9.66
N ASP A 163 -37.96 -6.44 -9.36
CA ASP A 163 -38.22 -5.35 -10.30
C ASP A 163 -36.90 -4.89 -10.99
N PRO A 164 -36.78 -4.85 -12.34
CA PRO A 164 -35.49 -4.66 -13.04
C PRO A 164 -34.94 -3.22 -13.07
N ARG A 165 -35.47 -2.27 -12.28
CA ARG A 165 -35.16 -0.82 -12.43
C ARG A 165 -34.24 -0.21 -11.37
N GLN A 166 -33.60 -1.01 -10.52
CA GLN A 166 -32.59 -0.50 -9.60
C GLN A 166 -31.18 -0.79 -10.14
N ALA A 167 -30.53 0.25 -10.64
CA ALA A 167 -29.09 0.25 -10.86
C ALA A 167 -28.38 -0.17 -9.56
N PRO A 168 -27.26 -0.91 -9.63
CA PRO A 168 -26.53 -1.32 -8.44
C PRO A 168 -26.02 -0.07 -7.71
N THR A 169 -26.62 0.23 -6.56
CA THR A 169 -26.13 1.24 -5.63
C THR A 169 -24.84 0.72 -5.02
N VAL A 170 -23.72 1.11 -5.63
CA VAL A 170 -22.38 0.86 -5.10
C VAL A 170 -22.29 1.50 -3.71
N ASP A 171 -21.85 0.75 -2.71
CA ASP A 171 -21.85 1.11 -1.29
C ASP A 171 -21.19 2.48 -1.04
N HIS A 172 -21.86 3.33 -0.25
CA HIS A 172 -21.49 4.72 0.06
C HIS A 172 -20.47 4.84 1.22
N GLY A 173 -19.56 3.87 1.36
CA GLY A 173 -18.48 3.93 2.33
C GLY A 173 -17.38 4.91 1.90
N ALA A 174 -17.50 6.18 2.29
CA ALA A 174 -16.45 7.21 2.16
C ALA A 174 -15.82 7.35 0.76
N GLN A 175 -16.61 7.65 -0.28
CA GLN A 175 -16.06 7.92 -1.61
C GLN A 175 -15.14 9.14 -1.59
N LEU A 176 -13.84 8.90 -1.74
CA LEU A 176 -12.89 9.91 -2.18
C LEU A 176 -13.09 10.11 -3.68
N LEU A 177 -13.45 11.33 -4.08
CA LEU A 177 -13.54 11.74 -5.48
C LEU A 177 -12.48 12.81 -5.76
N VAL A 178 -11.64 12.55 -6.75
CA VAL A 178 -10.53 13.41 -7.13
C VAL A 178 -10.78 13.98 -8.53
N VAL A 179 -10.59 15.28 -8.65
CA VAL A 179 -10.57 16.01 -9.91
C VAL A 179 -9.17 16.59 -10.10
N VAL A 180 -8.59 16.33 -11.26
CA VAL A 180 -7.24 16.80 -11.61
C VAL A 180 -7.33 17.69 -12.85
N GLU A 181 -6.81 18.91 -12.75
CA GLU A 181 -6.76 19.89 -13.84
C GLU A 181 -5.39 19.91 -14.52
N THR A 182 -5.33 20.34 -15.78
CA THR A 182 -4.10 20.43 -16.61
C THR A 182 -3.01 21.34 -16.02
N ASN A 183 -3.35 22.21 -15.06
CA ASN A 183 -2.43 23.09 -14.35
C ASN A 183 -1.87 22.47 -13.05
N PHE A 184 -1.91 21.14 -12.91
CA PHE A 184 -1.48 20.36 -11.73
C PHE A 184 -2.30 20.58 -10.46
N LYS A 185 -3.45 21.24 -10.57
CA LYS A 185 -4.34 21.47 -9.44
C LYS A 185 -5.22 20.25 -9.20
N ILE A 186 -5.34 19.87 -7.93
CA ILE A 186 -6.18 18.77 -7.47
C ILE A 186 -7.29 19.30 -6.57
N TYR A 187 -8.49 18.80 -6.80
CA TYR A 187 -9.64 18.97 -5.93
C TYR A 187 -10.09 17.59 -5.46
N ALA A 188 -10.06 17.37 -4.15
CA ALA A 188 -10.46 16.11 -3.53
C ALA A 188 -11.71 16.33 -2.70
N TYR A 189 -12.83 15.78 -3.15
CA TYR A 189 -14.09 15.79 -2.42
C TYR A 189 -14.08 14.60 -1.45
N THR A 190 -13.90 14.91 -0.17
CA THR A 190 -13.95 13.92 0.90
C THR A 190 -14.15 14.61 2.24
N THR A 191 -14.90 13.97 3.13
CA THR A 191 -15.01 14.36 4.54
C THR A 191 -13.97 13.64 5.41
N SER A 192 -13.32 12.60 4.87
CA SER A 192 -12.36 11.79 5.60
C SER A 192 -11.02 12.49 5.72
N THR A 193 -10.58 12.70 6.97
CA THR A 193 -9.22 13.18 7.29
C THR A 193 -8.14 12.26 6.73
N LEU A 194 -8.43 10.95 6.70
CA LEU A 194 -7.50 9.95 6.22
C LEU A 194 -7.24 10.09 4.72
N HIS A 195 -8.28 10.31 3.92
CA HIS A 195 -8.12 10.47 2.46
C HIS A 195 -7.35 11.74 2.10
N VAL A 196 -7.61 12.85 2.80
CA VAL A 196 -6.84 14.09 2.62
C VAL A 196 -5.37 13.85 2.95
N ALA A 197 -5.12 13.08 4.00
CA ALA A 197 -3.78 12.74 4.40
C ALA A 197 -3.05 11.80 3.42
N MET A 198 -3.72 10.79 2.84
CA MET A 198 -3.15 9.98 1.77
C MET A 198 -2.74 10.86 0.58
N LEU A 199 -3.60 11.79 0.19
CA LEU A 199 -3.29 12.78 -0.86
C LEU A 199 -2.08 13.65 -0.50
N SER A 200 -1.96 14.08 0.75
CA SER A 200 -0.87 14.95 1.19
C SER A 200 0.53 14.31 1.07
N VAL A 201 0.60 13.00 0.85
CA VAL A 201 1.88 12.31 0.65
C VAL A 201 2.56 12.74 -0.65
N PHE A 202 1.80 13.05 -1.70
CA PHE A 202 2.32 13.44 -3.01
C PHE A 202 1.74 14.75 -3.56
N VAL A 203 0.85 15.39 -2.82
CA VAL A 203 0.20 16.67 -3.16
C VAL A 203 0.43 17.70 -2.07
N ASP A 204 0.84 18.90 -2.45
CA ASP A 204 0.91 20.04 -1.54
C ASP A 204 -0.51 20.57 -1.30
N ILE A 205 -1.10 20.21 -0.16
CA ILE A 205 -2.45 20.66 0.22
C ILE A 205 -2.38 22.12 0.66
N VAL A 206 -3.03 23.01 -0.10
CA VAL A 206 -3.04 24.46 0.15
C VAL A 206 -4.22 24.89 0.99
N ALA A 207 -5.38 24.24 0.78
CA ALA A 207 -6.59 24.56 1.52
C ALA A 207 -7.39 23.31 1.85
N ARG A 208 -7.97 23.31 3.05
CA ARG A 208 -8.87 22.25 3.50
C ARG A 208 -10.18 22.85 4.00
N LEU A 209 -11.26 22.46 3.37
CA LEU A 209 -12.64 22.76 3.72
C LEU A 209 -13.31 21.48 4.29
N PRO A 210 -14.53 21.57 4.88
CA PRO A 210 -15.19 20.43 5.51
C PRO A 210 -15.41 19.19 4.62
N ASN A 211 -15.57 19.39 3.31
CA ASN A 211 -15.85 18.33 2.33
C ASN A 211 -14.98 18.43 1.07
N LEU A 212 -13.95 19.29 1.09
CA LEU A 212 -13.09 19.56 -0.07
C LEU A 212 -11.66 19.86 0.39
N ALA A 213 -10.69 19.20 -0.21
CA ALA A 213 -9.28 19.59 -0.12
C ALA A 213 -8.79 20.07 -1.48
N ILE A 214 -7.99 21.13 -1.48
CA ILE A 214 -7.41 21.75 -2.68
C ILE A 214 -5.90 21.71 -2.52
N GLY A 215 -5.20 21.23 -3.54
CA GLY A 215 -3.75 21.17 -3.54
C GLY A 215 -3.16 21.19 -4.94
N PHE A 216 -1.83 21.15 -5.00
CA PHE A 216 -1.07 21.12 -6.24
C PHE A 216 -0.10 19.94 -6.25
N ILE A 217 0.04 19.30 -7.40
CA ILE A 217 1.15 18.38 -7.65
C ILE A 217 2.36 19.22 -8.03
N THR A 218 3.40 19.21 -7.20
CA THR A 218 4.66 19.91 -7.48
C THR A 218 5.78 18.88 -7.70
N ARG A 219 6.89 19.34 -8.29
CA ARG A 219 8.08 18.51 -8.42
C ARG A 219 8.61 18.09 -7.04
N GLU A 220 8.54 19.00 -6.08
CA GLU A 220 9.00 18.79 -4.72
C GLU A 220 8.12 17.79 -3.96
N SER A 221 6.79 17.90 -4.09
CA SER A 221 5.83 16.98 -3.45
C SER A 221 5.99 15.55 -3.98
N LEU A 222 6.14 15.39 -5.30
CA LEU A 222 6.36 14.07 -5.91
C LEU A 222 7.74 13.52 -5.62
N ARG A 223 8.79 14.35 -5.65
CA ARG A 223 10.14 13.91 -5.28
C ARG A 223 10.17 13.41 -3.84
N SER A 224 9.46 14.08 -2.93
CA SER A 224 9.30 13.62 -1.55
C SER A 224 8.63 12.25 -1.50
N ALA A 225 7.49 12.07 -2.17
CA ALA A 225 6.78 10.79 -2.22
C ALA A 225 7.66 9.64 -2.77
N LEU A 226 8.40 9.90 -3.85
CA LEU A 226 9.31 8.95 -4.50
C LEU A 226 10.48 8.55 -3.59
N ILE A 227 10.99 9.46 -2.76
CA ILE A 227 12.04 9.15 -1.77
C ILE A 227 11.51 8.18 -0.71
N HIS A 228 10.24 8.29 -0.34
CA HIS A 228 9.57 7.40 0.60
C HIS A 228 9.07 6.09 -0.05
N GLY A 229 9.49 5.80 -1.29
CA GLY A 229 9.23 4.53 -1.98
C GLY A 229 7.94 4.48 -2.79
N ILE A 230 7.16 5.56 -2.84
CA ILE A 230 5.89 5.57 -3.58
C ILE A 230 6.18 5.83 -5.06
N SER A 231 5.92 4.83 -5.91
CA SER A 231 6.19 4.89 -7.35
C SER A 231 5.22 5.81 -8.11
N ALA A 232 5.67 6.30 -9.28
CA ALA A 232 4.82 7.06 -10.20
C ALA A 232 3.55 6.28 -10.58
N GLN A 233 3.69 4.97 -10.82
CA GLN A 233 2.58 4.09 -11.17
C GLN A 233 1.51 4.07 -10.07
N GLN A 234 1.90 3.92 -8.81
CA GLN A 234 0.96 3.91 -7.67
C GLN A 234 0.20 5.23 -7.54
N ILE A 235 0.88 6.36 -7.80
CA ILE A 235 0.26 7.69 -7.77
C ILE A 235 -0.74 7.83 -8.93
N TYR A 236 -0.37 7.40 -10.13
CA TYR A 236 -1.25 7.39 -11.29
C TYR A 236 -2.50 6.51 -11.04
N ASP A 237 -2.30 5.28 -10.55
CA ASP A 237 -3.38 4.34 -10.25
C ASP A 237 -4.31 4.88 -9.17
N PHE A 238 -3.78 5.57 -8.17
CA PHE A 238 -4.57 6.27 -7.16
C PHE A 238 -5.48 7.34 -7.78
N LEU A 239 -4.92 8.23 -8.60
CA LEU A 239 -5.68 9.28 -9.27
C LEU A 239 -6.75 8.69 -10.19
N MET A 240 -6.42 7.62 -10.91
CA MET A 240 -7.35 6.94 -11.83
C MET A 240 -8.48 6.21 -11.09
N LYS A 241 -8.17 5.50 -10.00
CA LYS A 241 -9.16 4.80 -9.16
C LYS A 241 -10.15 5.77 -8.53
N HIS A 242 -9.68 6.92 -8.05
CA HIS A 242 -10.48 7.93 -7.38
C HIS A 242 -10.99 9.06 -8.30
N ALA A 243 -10.76 8.95 -9.61
CA ALA A 243 -11.22 9.96 -10.57
C ALA A 243 -12.74 10.15 -10.50
N HIS A 244 -13.17 11.41 -10.50
CA HIS A 244 -14.58 11.77 -10.49
C HIS A 244 -15.34 11.13 -11.68
N PRO A 245 -16.59 10.65 -11.52
CA PRO A 245 -17.32 9.94 -12.59
C PRO A 245 -17.40 10.70 -13.90
N LYS A 246 -17.58 12.03 -13.84
CA LYS A 246 -17.56 12.88 -15.05
C LYS A 246 -16.21 12.87 -15.79
N MET A 247 -15.09 12.75 -15.07
CA MET A 247 -13.77 12.63 -15.69
C MET A 247 -13.53 11.24 -16.27
N ARG A 248 -14.12 10.19 -15.70
CA ARG A 248 -14.02 8.82 -16.23
C ARG A 248 -14.64 8.68 -17.63
N HIS A 249 -15.53 9.59 -18.01
CA HIS A 249 -16.09 9.65 -19.37
C HIS A 249 -15.15 10.32 -20.38
N ASN A 250 -14.12 11.03 -19.91
CA ASN A 250 -13.12 11.62 -20.79
C ASN A 250 -12.06 10.58 -21.17
N SER A 251 -11.52 10.72 -22.38
CA SER A 251 -10.37 9.94 -22.85
C SER A 251 -9.28 10.94 -23.26
N PRO A 252 -8.14 11.00 -22.54
CA PRO A 252 -7.79 10.26 -21.32
C PRO A 252 -8.53 10.75 -20.05
N VAL A 253 -8.64 9.89 -19.02
CA VAL A 253 -9.32 10.22 -17.74
C VAL A 253 -8.52 11.24 -16.94
N ILE A 254 -7.21 11.02 -16.85
CA ILE A 254 -6.24 11.96 -16.28
C ILE A 254 -5.58 12.68 -17.46
N PRO A 255 -5.42 14.02 -17.42
CA PRO A 255 -4.75 14.75 -18.49
C PRO A 255 -3.35 14.19 -18.80
N GLU A 256 -3.06 14.00 -20.10
CA GLU A 256 -1.79 13.43 -20.60
C GLU A 256 -0.57 14.16 -20.04
N ASN A 257 -0.62 15.49 -20.01
CA ASN A 257 0.49 16.31 -19.50
C ASN A 257 0.82 16.03 -18.03
N ILE A 258 -0.15 15.60 -17.22
CA ILE A 258 0.06 15.27 -15.81
C ILE A 258 0.66 13.88 -15.69
N ALA A 259 0.10 12.91 -16.42
CA ALA A 259 0.62 11.55 -16.46
C ALA A 259 2.10 11.56 -16.86
N ASP A 260 2.43 12.22 -17.98
CA ASP A 260 3.81 12.33 -18.47
C ASP A 260 4.75 12.96 -17.44
N GLN A 261 4.31 14.02 -16.76
CA GLN A 261 5.14 14.73 -15.79
C GLN A 261 5.42 13.90 -14.54
N ILE A 262 4.44 13.12 -14.06
CA ILE A 262 4.65 12.20 -12.93
C ILE A 262 5.76 11.19 -13.28
N TYR A 263 5.71 10.57 -14.47
CA TYR A 263 6.74 9.62 -14.90
C TYR A 263 8.08 10.29 -15.23
N LEU A 264 8.08 11.51 -15.79
CA LEU A 264 9.31 12.26 -16.05
C LEU A 264 10.04 12.62 -14.75
N TRP A 265 9.31 13.02 -13.71
CA TRP A 265 9.90 13.33 -12.40
C TRP A 265 10.44 12.08 -11.69
N GLU A 266 9.81 10.91 -11.86
CA GLU A 266 10.40 9.65 -11.40
C GLU A 266 11.68 9.29 -12.16
N ARG A 267 11.65 9.38 -13.50
CA ARG A 267 12.84 9.14 -14.34
C ARG A 267 13.97 10.11 -14.03
N GLU A 268 13.66 11.33 -13.63
CA GLU A 268 14.64 12.32 -13.21
C GLU A 268 15.44 11.90 -11.97
N ARG A 269 14.79 11.24 -10.99
CA ARG A 269 15.49 10.64 -9.84
C ARG A 269 16.40 9.48 -10.29
N ASN A 270 15.93 8.67 -11.22
CA ASN A 270 16.65 7.48 -11.68
C ASN A 270 17.72 7.79 -12.76
N ARG A 271 18.14 9.06 -12.92
CA ARG A 271 19.15 9.48 -13.91
C ARG A 271 20.58 9.04 -13.58
N VAL A 272 20.89 8.77 -12.32
CA VAL A 272 22.24 8.42 -11.88
C VAL A 272 22.32 6.94 -11.61
N GLN A 273 23.10 6.22 -12.43
CA GLN A 273 23.48 4.84 -12.18
C GLN A 273 24.91 4.82 -11.65
N PHE A 274 25.08 4.31 -10.43
CA PHE A 274 26.41 4.06 -9.87
C PHE A 274 26.89 2.71 -10.40
N MET A 275 27.97 2.73 -11.17
CA MET A 275 28.66 1.52 -11.62
C MET A 275 30.01 1.46 -10.90
N GLU A 276 30.19 0.45 -10.04
CA GLU A 276 31.50 0.20 -9.46
C GLU A 276 32.47 -0.33 -10.52
N GLY A 277 33.66 0.25 -10.56
CA GLY A 277 34.67 -0.09 -11.54
C GLY A 277 36.00 0.59 -11.29
N ILE A 278 36.99 0.20 -12.08
CA ILE A 278 38.33 0.79 -12.06
C ILE A 278 38.50 1.68 -13.28
N LEU A 279 39.06 2.86 -13.07
CA LEU A 279 39.50 3.78 -14.12
C LEU A 279 40.94 3.44 -14.52
N PHE A 280 41.14 3.15 -15.80
CA PHE A 280 42.45 3.08 -16.43
C PHE A 280 42.76 4.43 -17.08
N ASP A 281 43.90 5.01 -16.73
CA ASP A 281 44.45 6.27 -17.23
C ASP A 281 45.95 6.09 -17.52
N GLY A 282 46.55 7.03 -18.27
CA GLY A 282 47.98 7.05 -18.55
C GLY A 282 48.43 6.20 -19.74
N PHE A 283 47.58 6.06 -20.77
CA PHE A 283 47.98 5.40 -22.01
C PHE A 283 48.96 6.28 -22.80
N ASN A 284 50.07 5.69 -23.25
CA ASN A 284 51.14 6.41 -23.95
C ASN A 284 50.79 6.70 -25.41
N THR A 285 50.00 5.82 -26.05
CA THR A 285 49.62 5.94 -27.46
C THR A 285 48.12 5.75 -27.65
N LYS A 286 47.60 6.35 -28.73
CA LYS A 286 46.19 6.19 -29.13
C LYS A 286 45.86 4.73 -29.48
N GLU A 287 46.79 4.03 -30.11
CA GLU A 287 46.63 2.64 -30.56
C GLU A 287 46.48 1.69 -29.37
N ASP A 288 47.26 1.90 -28.31
CA ASP A 288 47.17 1.09 -27.08
C ASP A 288 45.81 1.30 -26.38
N TYR A 289 45.36 2.55 -26.30
CA TYR A 289 44.04 2.87 -25.77
C TYR A 289 42.91 2.22 -26.59
N GLU A 290 42.94 2.33 -27.92
CA GLU A 290 41.91 1.75 -28.79
C GLU A 290 41.88 0.23 -28.70
N SER A 291 43.04 -0.42 -28.64
CA SER A 291 43.19 -1.86 -28.47
C SER A 291 42.54 -2.36 -27.17
N VAL A 292 42.86 -1.72 -26.04
CA VAL A 292 42.31 -2.10 -24.72
C VAL A 292 40.82 -1.79 -24.64
N ARG A 293 40.37 -0.66 -25.20
CA ARG A 293 38.95 -0.31 -25.30
C ARG A 293 38.17 -1.35 -26.10
N ASP A 294 38.68 -1.78 -27.24
CA ASP A 294 37.99 -2.71 -28.13
C ASP A 294 37.95 -4.12 -27.55
N TYR A 295 39.01 -4.54 -26.85
CA TYR A 295 39.02 -5.78 -26.05
C TYR A 295 37.98 -5.75 -24.92
N ALA A 296 37.96 -4.69 -24.12
CA ALA A 296 36.98 -4.51 -23.04
C ALA A 296 35.53 -4.40 -23.57
N LYS A 297 35.34 -3.81 -24.74
CA LYS A 297 34.05 -3.74 -25.43
C LYS A 297 33.60 -5.12 -25.94
N GLY A 298 34.52 -5.94 -26.45
CA GLY A 298 34.25 -7.32 -26.88
C GLY A 298 33.82 -8.22 -25.72
N LEU A 299 34.42 -8.04 -24.54
CA LEU A 299 34.03 -8.73 -23.30
C LEU A 299 32.77 -8.15 -22.65
N LYS A 300 32.22 -7.03 -23.15
CA LYS A 300 31.08 -6.29 -22.57
C LYS A 300 31.30 -5.82 -21.12
N VAL A 301 32.55 -5.54 -20.76
CA VAL A 301 32.94 -5.08 -19.41
C VAL A 301 33.28 -3.59 -19.36
N LEU A 302 33.36 -2.93 -20.53
CA LEU A 302 33.58 -1.49 -20.65
C LEU A 302 32.36 -0.70 -20.14
N THR A 303 32.54 0.15 -19.12
CA THR A 303 31.46 0.97 -18.54
C THR A 303 31.45 2.40 -19.08
N TRP A 304 32.63 2.99 -19.30
CA TRP A 304 32.77 4.34 -19.88
C TRP A 304 34.11 4.48 -20.59
N SER A 305 34.19 5.37 -21.57
CA SER A 305 35.41 5.64 -22.33
C SER A 305 35.47 7.09 -22.77
N ASP A 306 36.63 7.71 -22.65
CA ASP A 306 36.96 9.05 -23.12
C ASP A 306 38.16 9.00 -24.08
N PRO A 307 37.90 9.08 -25.40
CA PRO A 307 38.94 9.07 -26.42
C PRO A 307 39.84 10.31 -26.41
N ILE A 308 39.44 11.41 -25.77
CA ILE A 308 40.20 12.67 -25.79
C ILE A 308 41.36 12.59 -24.79
N HIS A 309 41.10 12.07 -23.59
CA HIS A 309 42.08 11.93 -22.53
C HIS A 309 42.66 10.52 -22.40
N PHE A 310 42.29 9.60 -23.32
CA PHE A 310 42.64 8.18 -23.28
C PHE A 310 42.31 7.53 -21.94
N ARG A 311 41.07 7.71 -21.47
CA ARG A 311 40.59 7.13 -20.21
C ARG A 311 39.49 6.14 -20.47
N LEU A 312 39.45 5.06 -19.71
CA LEU A 312 38.34 4.12 -19.77
C LEU A 312 38.07 3.52 -18.39
N SER A 313 36.81 3.25 -18.08
CA SER A 313 36.43 2.54 -16.87
C SER A 313 35.88 1.17 -17.20
N ILE A 314 36.19 0.21 -16.34
CA ILE A 314 35.83 -1.20 -16.50
C ILE A 314 35.06 -1.66 -15.28
N ALA A 315 34.00 -2.43 -15.49
CA ALA A 315 33.22 -3.05 -14.43
C ALA A 315 34.06 -4.04 -13.61
N ASN A 316 33.76 -4.18 -12.32
CA ASN A 316 34.50 -5.06 -11.42
C ASN A 316 34.64 -6.51 -11.91
N ALA A 317 33.63 -7.03 -12.62
CA ALA A 317 33.62 -8.40 -13.13
C ALA A 317 34.68 -8.70 -14.21
N GLY A 318 35.21 -7.68 -14.89
CA GLY A 318 36.13 -7.85 -16.03
C GLY A 318 37.54 -7.30 -15.80
N ILE A 319 37.87 -6.94 -14.56
CA ILE A 319 39.14 -6.25 -14.24
C ILE A 319 40.34 -7.14 -14.56
N ASP A 320 40.32 -8.39 -14.08
CA ASP A 320 41.49 -9.27 -14.15
C ASP A 320 41.84 -9.62 -15.60
N ASP A 321 40.83 -9.87 -16.42
CA ASP A 321 40.99 -10.16 -17.86
C ASP A 321 41.65 -8.99 -18.59
N VAL A 322 41.17 -7.77 -18.34
CA VAL A 322 41.71 -6.58 -19.01
C VAL A 322 43.10 -6.21 -18.48
N ARG A 323 43.36 -6.42 -17.18
CA ARG A 323 44.68 -6.20 -16.58
C ARG A 323 45.71 -7.19 -17.16
N HIS A 324 45.33 -8.45 -17.32
CA HIS A 324 46.18 -9.46 -17.95
C HIS A 324 46.43 -9.14 -19.43
N TYR A 325 45.42 -8.66 -20.15
CA TYR A 325 45.58 -8.19 -21.53
C TYR A 325 46.56 -7.01 -21.65
N ILE A 326 46.43 -6.01 -20.77
CA ILE A 326 47.34 -4.85 -20.68
C ILE A 326 48.77 -5.33 -20.39
N GLN A 327 48.97 -6.18 -19.39
CA GLN A 327 50.29 -6.70 -19.04
C GLN A 327 50.95 -7.48 -20.19
N ASN A 328 50.19 -8.25 -20.96
CA ASN A 328 50.75 -9.05 -22.05
C ASN A 328 50.97 -8.26 -23.35
N GLN A 329 50.14 -7.26 -23.66
CA GLN A 329 50.25 -6.52 -24.93
C GLN A 329 51.17 -5.30 -24.83
N LEU A 330 51.11 -4.56 -23.72
CA LEU A 330 51.92 -3.35 -23.53
C LEU A 330 53.36 -3.67 -23.14
N SER A 331 53.59 -4.70 -22.33
CA SER A 331 54.97 -5.08 -21.92
C SER A 331 55.77 -5.72 -23.06
N THR A 332 55.10 -6.24 -24.08
CA THR A 332 55.77 -6.88 -25.24
C THR A 332 56.16 -5.87 -26.33
N ARG A 333 55.71 -4.61 -26.21
CA ARG A 333 55.96 -3.52 -27.16
C ARG A 333 56.90 -2.41 -26.65
N GLY A 334 57.30 -2.45 -25.38
CA GLY A 334 58.30 -1.55 -24.78
C GLY A 334 59.70 -2.12 -24.86
#